data_AF-A0A7K3LHM7-F1
#
_entry.id   AF-A0A7K3LHM7-F1
#
_cell.length_a   1.000
_cell.length_b   1.000
_cell.length_c   1.000
_cell.angle_alpha   90.00
_cell.angle_beta   90.00
_cell.angle_gamma   90.00
#
_symmetry.space_group_name_H-M   'P 1'
#
loop_
_entity.id
_entity.type
_entity.pdbx_description
1 polymer ?
#
loop_
_entity_poly.entity_id
_entity_poly.type
_entity_poly.pdbx_seq_one_letter_code
_entity_poly.pdbx_strand_id
1 'polypeptide(L)'
;MPVSQMVLIILAGVGAGAVNSLVGSGTLITFPTLVTLGFAPLTATISNSIGLVAGGVSGTWAYRRELRGQRDRLRWQVPGSVIGAVCGAYLLLHLPESVFNRVVPVLLIAALVLVVIGPRIQTIAQRRAEQAGRSVDHLGRGRMAALTLGTFAVAVYGGYFSAAQGILLIGVMGVLLPESMLR
;
A
#
# COMPACT_ATOMS: atom_id res chain seq x y z
N MET A 1 3.42 -30.88 -7.48
CA MET A 1 2.06 -30.35 -7.22
C MET A 1 1.26 -30.38 -8.52
N PRO A 2 -0.01 -30.83 -8.50
CA PRO A 2 -0.86 -30.86 -9.68
C PRO A 2 -1.20 -29.45 -10.20
N VAL A 3 -1.28 -29.31 -11.53
CA VAL A 3 -1.53 -28.03 -12.22
C VAL A 3 -2.83 -27.37 -11.78
N SER A 4 -3.86 -28.17 -11.46
CA SER A 4 -5.14 -27.67 -10.93
C SER A 4 -5.00 -26.93 -9.59
N GLN A 5 -4.12 -27.40 -8.71
CA GLN A 5 -3.83 -26.70 -7.45
C GLN A 5 -3.07 -25.39 -7.70
N MET A 6 -2.13 -25.35 -8.65
CA MET A 6 -1.42 -24.12 -9.01
C MET A 6 -2.39 -23.05 -9.54
N VAL A 7 -3.33 -23.43 -10.40
CA VAL A 7 -4.34 -22.50 -10.95
C VAL A 7 -5.27 -21.97 -9.86
N LEU A 8 -5.74 -22.83 -8.96
CA LEU A 8 -6.57 -22.42 -7.82
C LEU A 8 -5.83 -21.48 -6.85
N ILE A 9 -4.55 -21.75 -6.58
CA ILE A 9 -3.70 -20.89 -5.74
C ILE A 9 -3.48 -19.53 -6.41
N ILE A 10 -3.27 -19.49 -7.73
CA ILE A 10 -3.12 -18.23 -8.48
C ILE A 10 -4.43 -17.43 -8.42
N LEU A 11 -5.59 -18.06 -8.67
CA LEU A 11 -6.89 -17.40 -8.61
C LEU A 11 -7.23 -16.90 -7.20
N ALA A 12 -6.95 -17.71 -6.16
CA ALA A 12 -7.13 -17.33 -4.78
C ALA A 12 -6.17 -16.20 -4.37
N GLY A 13 -4.92 -16.22 -4.83
CA GLY A 13 -3.94 -15.15 -4.60
C GLY A 13 -4.32 -13.84 -5.30
N VAL A 14 -4.90 -13.92 -6.50
CA VAL A 14 -5.45 -12.75 -7.23
C VAL A 14 -6.68 -12.20 -6.50
N GLY A 15 -7.61 -13.05 -6.09
CA GLY A 15 -8.80 -12.64 -5.34
C GLY A 15 -8.46 -12.05 -3.97
N ALA A 16 -7.57 -12.70 -3.22
CA ALA A 16 -7.05 -12.19 -1.95
C ALA A 16 -6.27 -10.88 -2.15
N GLY A 17 -5.46 -10.76 -3.20
CA GLY A 17 -4.74 -9.53 -3.55
C GLY A 17 -5.69 -8.37 -3.91
N ALA A 18 -6.81 -8.66 -4.57
CA ALA A 18 -7.86 -7.68 -4.86
C ALA A 18 -8.58 -7.23 -3.59
N VAL A 19 -8.96 -8.15 -2.71
CA VAL A 19 -9.58 -7.84 -1.40
C VAL A 19 -8.61 -7.09 -0.48
N ASN A 20 -7.34 -7.48 -0.46
CA ASN A 20 -6.31 -6.82 0.34
C ASN A 20 -5.95 -5.44 -0.24
N SER A 21 -6.07 -5.25 -1.57
CA SER A 21 -5.98 -3.91 -2.18
C SER A 21 -7.19 -3.02 -1.84
N LEU A 22 -8.36 -3.61 -1.57
CA LEU A 22 -9.60 -2.87 -1.31
C LEU A 22 -9.70 -2.34 0.13
N VAL A 23 -9.23 -3.10 1.12
CA VAL A 23 -9.37 -2.74 2.55
C VAL A 23 -8.01 -2.66 3.27
N GLY A 24 -6.94 -3.25 2.73
CA GLY A 24 -5.63 -3.33 3.40
C GLY A 24 -5.63 -4.10 4.72
N SER A 25 -6.75 -4.71 5.10
CA SER A 25 -6.99 -5.28 6.44
C SER A 25 -6.92 -6.80 6.48
N GLY A 26 -6.83 -7.49 5.33
CA GLY A 26 -6.78 -8.95 5.28
C GLY A 26 -5.55 -9.50 6.01
N THR A 27 -4.43 -8.79 5.93
CA THR A 27 -3.19 -9.09 6.65
C THR A 27 -3.34 -8.95 8.17
N LEU A 28 -4.24 -8.10 8.68
CA LEU A 28 -4.45 -7.93 10.13
C LEU A 28 -5.13 -9.14 10.80
N ILE A 29 -5.85 -9.95 10.04
CA ILE A 29 -6.54 -11.15 10.54
C ILE A 29 -5.73 -12.41 10.25
N THR A 30 -5.21 -12.56 9.04
CA THR A 30 -4.44 -13.75 8.63
C THR A 30 -3.10 -13.84 9.34
N PHE A 31 -2.47 -12.71 9.64
CA PHE A 31 -1.12 -12.70 10.18
C PHE A 31 -1.04 -13.11 11.66
N PRO A 32 -1.85 -12.58 12.60
CA PRO A 32 -1.86 -13.07 13.99
C PRO A 32 -2.24 -14.55 14.06
N THR A 33 -3.19 -14.98 13.21
CA THR A 33 -3.63 -16.38 13.13
C THR A 33 -2.50 -17.30 12.67
N LEU A 34 -1.68 -16.90 11.70
CA LEU A 34 -0.53 -17.69 11.26
C LEU A 34 0.60 -17.70 12.30
N VAL A 35 0.83 -16.58 13.00
CA VAL A 35 1.82 -16.52 14.10
C VAL A 35 1.40 -17.40 15.27
N THR A 36 0.12 -17.40 15.66
CA THR A 36 -0.38 -18.28 16.73
C THR A 36 -0.36 -19.75 16.34
N LEU A 37 -0.46 -20.06 15.05
CA LEU A 37 -0.32 -21.41 14.50
C LEU A 37 1.14 -21.83 14.26
N GLY A 38 2.12 -21.00 14.60
CA GLY A 38 3.56 -21.33 14.54
C GLY A 38 4.22 -21.14 13.18
N PHE A 39 3.57 -20.49 12.22
CA PHE A 39 4.17 -20.19 10.92
C PHE A 39 5.10 -18.97 11.00
N ALA A 40 6.21 -19.04 10.25
CA ALA A 40 7.18 -17.94 10.15
C ALA A 40 6.49 -16.67 9.60
N PRO A 41 6.44 -15.58 10.38
CA PRO A 41 5.83 -14.30 10.00
C PRO A 41 6.35 -13.77 8.65
N LEU A 42 7.64 -14.01 8.37
CA LEU A 42 8.31 -13.57 7.15
C LEU A 42 7.73 -14.23 5.90
N THR A 43 7.48 -15.55 5.93
CA THR A 43 6.93 -16.30 4.78
C THR A 43 5.52 -15.84 4.43
N ALA A 44 4.72 -15.50 5.45
CA ALA A 44 3.38 -14.95 5.27
C ALA A 44 3.41 -13.56 4.59
N THR A 45 4.32 -12.67 5.03
CA THR A 45 4.52 -11.36 4.39
C THR A 45 4.93 -11.51 2.93
N ILE A 46 5.94 -12.33 2.63
CA ILE A 46 6.46 -12.50 1.26
C ILE A 46 5.34 -13.03 0.34
N SER A 47 4.59 -14.03 0.81
CA SER A 47 3.48 -14.62 0.05
C SER A 47 2.38 -13.60 -0.25
N ASN A 48 2.00 -12.78 0.75
CA ASN A 48 1.02 -11.72 0.58
C ASN A 48 1.52 -10.62 -0.38
N SER A 49 2.80 -10.23 -0.30
CA SER A 49 3.38 -9.23 -1.20
C SER A 49 3.34 -9.66 -2.66
N ILE A 50 3.59 -10.94 -2.97
CA ILE A 50 3.48 -11.47 -4.33
C ILE A 50 2.02 -11.32 -4.85
N GLY A 51 1.03 -11.64 -4.00
CA GLY A 51 -0.38 -11.44 -4.33
C GLY A 51 -0.74 -9.97 -4.58
N LEU A 52 -0.19 -9.05 -3.78
CA LEU A 52 -0.37 -7.62 -3.96
C LEU A 52 0.27 -7.09 -5.24
N VAL A 53 1.43 -7.61 -5.65
CA VAL A 53 2.05 -7.25 -6.94
C VAL A 53 1.14 -7.64 -8.10
N ALA A 54 0.62 -8.87 -8.10
CA ALA A 54 -0.32 -9.32 -9.13
C ALA A 54 -1.62 -8.48 -9.15
N GLY A 55 -2.16 -8.16 -7.97
CA GLY A 55 -3.32 -7.29 -7.80
C GLY A 55 -3.05 -5.86 -8.31
N GLY A 56 -1.88 -5.30 -7.98
CA GLY A 56 -1.46 -3.96 -8.39
C GLY A 56 -1.28 -3.83 -9.91
N VAL A 57 -0.68 -4.83 -10.57
CA VAL A 57 -0.57 -4.88 -12.04
C VAL A 57 -1.95 -4.93 -12.69
N SER A 58 -2.83 -5.80 -12.18
CA SER A 58 -4.20 -5.95 -12.69
C SER A 58 -5.02 -4.66 -12.50
N GLY A 59 -4.93 -4.03 -11.33
CA GLY A 59 -5.59 -2.76 -11.04
C GLY A 59 -5.06 -1.61 -11.91
N THR A 60 -3.74 -1.50 -12.06
CA THR A 60 -3.12 -0.49 -12.95
C THR A 60 -3.60 -0.65 -14.40
N TRP A 61 -3.73 -1.90 -14.86
CA TRP A 61 -4.25 -2.19 -16.20
C TRP A 61 -5.75 -1.84 -16.34
N ALA A 62 -6.56 -2.14 -15.32
CA ALA A 62 -8.00 -1.84 -15.30
C ALA A 62 -8.25 -0.32 -15.34
N TYR A 63 -7.57 0.42 -14.47
CA TYR A 63 -7.70 1.88 -14.32
C TYR A 63 -6.83 2.71 -15.28
N ARG A 64 -6.22 2.07 -16.30
CA ARG A 64 -5.32 2.74 -17.25
C ARG A 64 -5.94 3.93 -17.99
N ARG A 65 -7.27 3.92 -18.17
CA ARG A 65 -8.00 5.00 -18.85
C ARG A 65 -8.11 6.25 -17.97
N GLU A 66 -8.23 6.09 -16.65
CA GLU A 66 -8.28 7.17 -15.66
C GLU A 66 -6.90 7.78 -15.37
N LEU A 67 -5.83 7.03 -15.64
CA LEU A 67 -4.44 7.54 -15.58
C LEU A 67 -4.08 8.48 -16.74
N ARG A 68 -4.92 8.57 -17.79
CA ARG A 68 -4.68 9.48 -18.92
C ARG A 68 -4.80 10.94 -18.47
N GLY A 69 -3.70 11.69 -18.56
CA GLY A 69 -3.61 13.10 -18.14
C GLY A 69 -2.70 13.34 -16.93
N GLN A 70 -2.26 12.29 -16.23
CA GLN A 70 -1.43 12.40 -15.02
C GLN A 70 0.06 12.06 -15.22
N ARG A 71 0.53 12.04 -16.47
CA ARG A 71 1.89 11.60 -16.85
C ARG A 71 2.99 12.32 -16.08
N ASP A 72 2.80 13.62 -15.86
CA ASP A 72 3.76 14.49 -15.19
C ASP A 72 3.91 14.23 -13.69
N ARG A 73 2.90 13.63 -13.05
CA ARG A 73 2.96 13.16 -11.66
C ARG A 73 3.50 11.74 -11.60
N LEU A 74 3.06 10.88 -12.52
CA LEU A 74 3.51 9.50 -12.62
C LEU A 74 5.04 9.42 -12.79
N ARG A 75 5.65 10.29 -13.61
CA ARG A 75 7.11 10.34 -13.79
C ARG A 75 7.90 10.60 -12.51
N TRP A 76 7.30 11.24 -11.50
CA TRP A 76 7.96 11.53 -10.22
C TRP A 76 7.57 10.54 -9.13
N GLN A 77 6.31 10.07 -9.10
CA GLN A 77 5.86 9.11 -8.09
C GLN A 77 6.34 7.68 -8.36
N VAL A 78 6.41 7.25 -9.62
CA VAL A 78 6.82 5.87 -9.96
C VAL A 78 8.27 5.57 -9.53
N PRO A 79 9.27 6.43 -9.80
CA PRO A 79 10.62 6.18 -9.30
C PRO A 79 10.68 6.19 -7.77
N GLY A 80 9.99 7.14 -7.12
CA GLY A 80 9.94 7.23 -5.66
C GLY A 80 9.32 5.99 -5.01
N SER A 81 8.23 5.46 -5.56
CA SER A 81 7.60 4.25 -5.05
C SER A 81 8.44 3.00 -5.31
N VAL A 82 9.08 2.89 -6.48
CA VAL A 82 9.96 1.75 -6.79
C VAL A 82 11.19 1.74 -5.87
N ILE A 83 11.88 2.87 -5.73
CA ILE A 83 13.07 2.96 -4.86
C ILE A 83 12.67 2.69 -3.41
N GLY A 84 11.56 3.28 -2.95
CA GLY A 84 11.06 3.04 -1.60
C GLY A 84 10.73 1.56 -1.36
N ALA A 85 10.00 0.92 -2.28
CA ALA A 85 9.66 -0.50 -2.17
C ALA A 85 10.90 -1.41 -2.16
N VAL A 86 11.90 -1.13 -3.01
CA VAL A 86 13.17 -1.85 -3.04
C VAL A 86 13.92 -1.67 -1.71
N CYS A 87 13.97 -0.46 -1.16
CA CYS A 87 14.55 -0.22 0.17
C CYS A 87 13.81 -1.00 1.25
N GLY A 88 12.48 -0.97 1.28
CA GLY A 88 11.67 -1.72 2.23
C GLY A 88 11.89 -3.24 2.16
N ALA A 89 11.92 -3.78 0.94
CA ALA A 89 12.20 -5.20 0.70
C ALA A 89 13.64 -5.59 1.09
N TYR A 90 14.60 -4.71 0.82
CA TYR A 90 15.99 -4.90 1.26
C TYR A 90 16.08 -4.97 2.79
N LEU A 91 15.42 -4.06 3.50
CA LEU A 91 15.32 -4.08 4.97
C LEU A 91 14.68 -5.40 5.44
N LEU A 92 13.61 -5.85 4.79
CA LEU A 92 12.92 -7.09 5.16
C LEU A 92 13.83 -8.32 5.03
N LEU A 93 14.64 -8.38 3.97
CA LEU A 93 15.50 -9.53 3.66
C LEU A 93 16.83 -9.53 4.42
N HIS A 94 17.34 -8.37 4.82
CA HIS A 94 18.64 -8.24 5.50
C HIS A 94 18.53 -8.07 7.03
N LEU A 95 17.34 -7.76 7.57
CA LEU A 95 17.16 -7.72 9.01
C LEU A 95 17.14 -9.14 9.61
N PRO A 96 17.75 -9.35 10.79
CA PRO A 96 17.64 -10.62 11.49
C PRO A 96 16.18 -10.97 11.79
N GLU A 97 15.82 -12.23 11.64
CA GLU A 97 14.46 -12.73 11.89
C GLU A 97 13.98 -12.44 13.32
N SER A 98 14.90 -12.38 14.28
CA SER A 98 14.62 -11.98 15.67
C SER A 98 14.14 -10.53 15.81
N VAL A 99 14.60 -9.63 14.94
CA VAL A 99 14.14 -8.22 14.90
C VAL A 99 12.76 -8.17 14.29
N PHE A 100 12.54 -8.90 13.19
CA PHE A 100 11.24 -8.97 12.53
C PHE A 100 10.16 -9.46 13.51
N ASN A 101 10.40 -10.56 14.23
CA ASN A 101 9.45 -11.12 15.19
C ASN A 101 9.08 -10.17 16.35
N ARG A 102 9.97 -9.23 16.72
CA ARG A 102 9.68 -8.20 17.73
C ARG A 102 8.94 -6.99 17.17
N VAL A 103 9.29 -6.58 15.95
CA VAL A 103 8.73 -5.38 15.30
C VAL A 103 7.32 -5.66 14.75
N VAL A 104 7.09 -6.86 14.25
CA VAL A 104 5.83 -7.29 13.64
C VAL A 104 4.60 -7.08 14.52
N PRO A 105 4.55 -7.48 15.81
CA PRO A 105 3.42 -7.20 16.68
C PRO A 105 3.11 -5.70 16.79
N VAL A 106 4.15 -4.87 16.90
CA VAL A 106 4.00 -3.41 16.96
C VAL A 106 3.43 -2.87 15.64
N LEU A 107 3.92 -3.36 14.50
CA LEU A 107 3.40 -2.99 13.19
C LEU A 107 1.96 -3.45 12.96
N LEU A 108 1.58 -4.62 13.47
CA LEU A 108 0.19 -5.10 13.44
C LEU A 108 -0.74 -4.20 14.25
N ILE A 109 -0.34 -3.83 15.47
CA ILE A 109 -1.11 -2.90 16.30
C ILE A 109 -1.23 -1.54 15.60
N ALA A 110 -0.12 -1.01 15.08
CA ALA A 110 -0.13 0.25 14.34
C ALA A 110 -1.03 0.20 13.10
N ALA A 111 -0.96 -0.87 12.32
CA ALA A 111 -1.82 -1.09 11.16
C ALA A 111 -3.29 -1.26 11.55
N LEU A 112 -3.59 -1.93 12.67
CA LEU A 112 -4.96 -2.06 13.20
C LEU A 112 -5.51 -0.70 13.60
N VAL A 113 -4.75 0.07 14.37
CA VAL A 113 -5.11 1.45 14.75
C VAL A 113 -5.34 2.29 13.50
N LEU A 114 -4.48 2.16 12.50
CA LEU A 114 -4.64 2.88 11.24
C LEU A 114 -5.88 2.44 10.47
N VAL A 115 -6.26 1.16 10.48
CA VAL A 115 -7.51 0.69 9.86
C VAL A 115 -8.72 1.23 10.60
N VAL A 116 -8.69 1.27 11.93
CA VAL A 116 -9.79 1.81 12.76
C VAL A 116 -9.96 3.32 12.55
N ILE A 117 -8.86 4.06 12.49
CA ILE A 117 -8.86 5.52 12.30
C ILE A 117 -8.97 5.88 10.80
N GLY A 118 -8.65 4.94 9.92
CA GLY A 118 -8.59 5.07 8.46
C GLY A 118 -9.82 5.72 7.84
N PRO A 119 -11.05 5.27 8.16
CA PRO A 119 -12.28 5.91 7.68
C PRO A 119 -12.34 7.40 8.03
N ARG A 120 -11.91 7.79 9.23
CA ARG A 120 -11.86 9.20 9.65
C ARG A 120 -10.78 9.98 8.91
N ILE A 121 -9.61 9.39 8.72
CA ILE A 121 -8.53 9.99 7.92
C ILE A 121 -9.03 10.23 6.50
N GLN A 122 -9.73 9.25 5.92
CA GLN A 122 -10.32 9.35 4.59
C GLN A 122 -11.40 10.43 4.53
N THR A 123 -12.29 10.55 5.53
CA THR A 123 -13.30 11.62 5.54
C THR A 123 -12.67 13.00 5.69
N ILE A 124 -11.66 13.15 6.54
CA ILE A 124 -10.95 14.43 6.73
C ILE A 124 -10.19 14.80 5.45
N ALA A 125 -9.52 13.83 4.84
CA ALA A 125 -8.85 13.97 3.55
C ALA A 125 -9.83 14.42 2.45
N GLN A 126 -10.97 13.74 2.32
CA GLN A 126 -12.01 14.08 1.34
C GLN A 126 -12.56 15.49 1.57
N ARG A 127 -12.89 15.86 2.81
CA ARG A 127 -13.37 17.21 3.13
C ARG A 127 -12.34 18.30 2.83
N ARG A 128 -11.06 18.05 3.10
CA ARG A 128 -9.98 18.99 2.75
C ARG A 128 -9.79 19.10 1.24
N ALA A 129 -9.92 17.98 0.52
CA ALA A 129 -9.84 17.97 -0.94
C ALA A 129 -11.01 18.73 -1.59
N GLU A 130 -12.23 18.61 -1.04
CA GLU A 130 -13.42 19.35 -1.48
C GLU A 130 -13.31 20.85 -1.18
N GLN A 131 -12.81 21.22 0.00
CA GLN A 131 -12.60 22.62 0.40
C GLN A 131 -11.49 23.32 -0.39
N ALA A 132 -10.50 22.58 -0.88
CA ALA A 132 -9.41 23.11 -1.70
C ALA A 132 -9.79 23.37 -3.17
N GLY A 133 -11.10 23.41 -3.47
CA GLY A 133 -11.76 23.79 -4.72
C GLY A 133 -10.88 24.34 -5.86
N ARG A 134 -10.95 23.63 -7.00
CA ARG A 134 -10.69 24.11 -8.37
C ARG A 134 -9.66 25.26 -8.49
N SER A 135 -8.39 24.94 -8.37
CA SER A 135 -7.35 25.70 -9.09
C SER A 135 -6.24 24.73 -9.51
N VAL A 136 -6.16 24.52 -10.82
CA VAL A 136 -5.15 23.66 -11.48
C VAL A 136 -3.80 24.39 -11.58
N ASP A 137 -3.67 25.59 -11.02
CA ASP A 137 -2.46 26.38 -11.18
C ASP A 137 -1.41 26.05 -10.12
N HIS A 138 -0.55 25.11 -10.54
CA HIS A 138 0.80 24.88 -10.05
C HIS A 138 0.89 24.31 -8.63
N LEU A 139 0.95 22.97 -8.52
CA LEU A 139 1.62 22.35 -7.36
C LEU A 139 3.04 22.91 -7.30
N GLY A 140 3.31 23.79 -6.34
CA GLY A 140 4.66 24.30 -6.10
C GLY A 140 5.63 23.14 -5.95
N ARG A 141 6.86 23.29 -6.49
CA ARG A 141 7.90 22.24 -6.49
C ARG A 141 8.09 21.56 -5.12
N GLY A 142 7.96 22.32 -4.03
CA GLY A 142 8.05 21.80 -2.65
C GLY A 142 6.93 20.82 -2.26
N ARG A 143 5.70 21.03 -2.76
CA ARG A 143 4.56 20.14 -2.46
C ARG A 143 4.61 18.87 -3.29
N MET A 144 5.09 18.95 -4.53
CA MET A 144 5.39 17.76 -5.34
C MET A 144 6.50 16.93 -4.69
N ALA A 145 7.56 17.56 -4.17
CA ALA A 145 8.59 16.87 -3.41
C ALA A 145 8.05 16.21 -2.14
N ALA A 146 7.18 16.90 -1.38
CA ALA A 146 6.54 16.34 -0.19
C ALA A 146 5.64 15.13 -0.53
N LEU A 147 4.91 15.18 -1.64
CA LEU A 147 4.11 14.05 -2.13
C LEU A 147 5.00 12.86 -2.49
N THR A 148 6.07 13.09 -3.25
CA THR A 148 7.01 12.03 -3.63
C THR A 148 7.69 11.44 -2.40
N LEU A 149 8.08 12.26 -1.43
CA LEU A 149 8.68 11.79 -0.17
C LEU A 149 7.67 10.98 0.67
N GLY A 150 6.41 11.43 0.73
CA GLY A 150 5.34 10.69 1.38
C GLY A 150 5.08 9.33 0.71
N THR A 151 4.96 9.31 -0.62
CA THR A 151 4.82 8.06 -1.40
C THR A 151 6.03 7.15 -1.22
N PHE A 152 7.25 7.71 -1.19
CA PHE A 152 8.48 6.96 -0.91
C PHE A 152 8.43 6.31 0.48
N ALA A 153 8.09 7.06 1.53
CA ALA A 153 7.99 6.53 2.89
C ALA A 153 6.92 5.42 3.00
N VAL A 154 5.76 5.62 2.37
CA VAL A 154 4.70 4.59 2.30
C VAL A 154 5.16 3.37 1.52
N ALA A 155 5.96 3.54 0.47
CA ALA A 155 6.51 2.44 -0.30
C ALA A 155 7.61 1.67 0.46
N VAL A 156 8.45 2.34 1.25
CA VAL A 156 9.40 1.67 2.18
C VAL A 156 8.64 0.82 3.19
N TYR A 157 7.61 1.39 3.82
CA TYR A 157 6.73 0.65 4.71
C TYR A 157 6.06 -0.53 3.98
N GLY A 158 5.54 -0.30 2.77
CA GLY A 158 4.88 -1.31 1.94
C GLY A 158 5.78 -2.47 1.53
N GLY A 159 7.04 -2.17 1.21
CA GLY A 159 8.06 -3.17 0.89
C GLY A 159 8.50 -4.00 2.12
N TYR A 160 8.39 -3.44 3.32
CA TYR A 160 8.74 -4.11 4.57
C TYR A 160 7.56 -4.90 5.17
N PHE A 161 6.40 -4.25 5.33
CA PHE A 161 5.20 -4.79 5.95
C PHE A 161 3.96 -4.14 5.31
N SER A 162 3.45 -4.76 4.25
CA SER A 162 2.43 -4.21 3.35
C SER A 162 1.02 -4.00 3.93
N ALA A 163 0.82 -4.20 5.24
CA ALA A 163 -0.49 -4.13 5.88
C ALA A 163 -1.03 -2.68 5.91
N ALA A 164 -2.30 -2.47 5.58
CA ALA A 164 -2.96 -1.16 5.56
C ALA A 164 -2.26 -0.08 4.70
N GLN A 165 -1.38 -0.46 3.76
CA GLN A 165 -0.62 0.46 2.92
C GLN A 165 -1.52 1.39 2.10
N GLY A 166 -2.66 0.90 1.60
CA GLY A 166 -3.62 1.71 0.85
C GLY A 166 -4.18 2.89 1.66
N ILE A 167 -4.43 2.69 2.96
CA ILE A 167 -4.93 3.73 3.86
C ILE A 167 -3.84 4.79 4.09
N LEU A 168 -2.58 4.37 4.27
CA LEU A 168 -1.45 5.31 4.35
C LEU A 168 -1.32 6.14 3.09
N LEU A 169 -1.37 5.51 1.91
CA LEU A 169 -1.24 6.21 0.64
C LEU A 169 -2.39 7.22 0.46
N ILE A 170 -3.64 6.81 0.70
CA ILE A 170 -4.80 7.70 0.62
C ILE A 170 -4.70 8.83 1.67
N GLY A 171 -4.18 8.55 2.87
CA GLY A 171 -3.96 9.56 3.89
C GLY A 171 -2.91 10.60 3.47
N VAL A 172 -1.76 10.14 2.96
CA VAL A 172 -0.69 11.01 2.44
C VAL A 172 -1.21 11.84 1.27
N MET A 173 -1.89 11.21 0.31
CA MET A 173 -2.51 11.91 -0.81
C MET A 173 -3.57 12.89 -0.33
N GLY A 174 -4.44 12.52 0.62
CA GLY A 174 -5.50 13.39 1.14
C GLY A 174 -5.02 14.58 1.96
N VAL A 175 -3.88 14.45 2.66
CA VAL A 175 -3.26 15.56 3.39
C VAL A 175 -2.50 16.50 2.43
N LEU A 176 -1.88 15.94 1.39
CA LEU A 176 -0.93 16.68 0.55
C LEU A 176 -1.49 17.09 -0.83
N LEU A 177 -2.47 16.41 -1.40
CA LEU A 177 -3.16 16.79 -2.65
C LEU A 177 -4.47 17.51 -2.36
N PRO A 178 -4.67 18.71 -2.94
CA PRO A 178 -5.98 19.28 -3.13
C PRO A 178 -6.56 18.74 -4.44
N GLU A 179 -7.02 17.48 -4.49
CA GLU A 179 -7.74 17.00 -5.67
C GLU A 179 -8.92 16.08 -5.33
N SER A 180 -10.05 16.39 -5.98
CA SER A 180 -11.18 15.49 -6.19
C SER A 180 -10.78 14.43 -7.22
N MET A 181 -10.44 13.22 -6.77
CA MET A 181 -10.36 12.04 -7.64
C MET A 181 -11.78 11.52 -7.91
N LEU A 182 -12.56 12.26 -8.68
CA LEU A 182 -13.79 11.78 -9.33
C LEU A 182 -14.05 12.70 -10.54
N ARG A 183 -13.85 12.15 -11.73
CA ARG A 183 -14.57 12.57 -12.93
C ARG A 183 -15.44 11.40 -13.35
#